data_AF-A0A7J7PAQ8-F1
#
_entry.id   AF-A0A7J7PAQ8-F1
#
_cell.length_a   1.000
_cell.length_b   1.000
_cell.length_c   1.000
_cell.angle_alpha   90.00
_cell.angle_beta   90.00
_cell.angle_gamma   90.00
#
_symmetry.space_group_name_H-M   'P 1'
#
loop_
_entity.id
_entity.type
_entity.pdbx_description
1 polymer ?
#
loop_
_entity_poly.entity_id
_entity_poly.type
_entity_poly.pdbx_seq_one_letter_code
_entity_poly.pdbx_strand_id
1 'polypeptide(L)' 'MLRAAVNDPRDLFAIPAGKFYLGDVGFANVLGFLVPYRGVRYHLKEHDGRTPTNEKELFNYHHSSL' A
#
# COMPACT_ATOMS: atom_id res chain seq x y z
N MET A 1 5.99 13.68 -9.02
CA MET A 1 4.60 13.97 -9.42
C MET A 1 3.54 13.72 -8.34
N LEU A 2 3.72 12.87 -7.31
CA LEU A 2 2.80 12.83 -6.15
C LEU A 2 3.23 13.67 -4.93
N ARG A 3 4.53 13.80 -4.67
CA ARG A 3 5.04 14.49 -3.46
C ARG A 3 4.72 16.01 -3.42
N ALA A 4 4.50 16.61 -4.59
CA ALA A 4 4.12 18.02 -4.69
C ALA A 4 2.61 18.24 -4.52
N ALA A 5 1.77 17.24 -4.79
CA ALA A 5 0.31 17.36 -4.70
C ALA A 5 -0.15 17.39 -3.25
N VAL A 6 0.38 16.50 -2.39
CA VAL A 6 0.08 16.36 -0.95
C VAL A 6 0.37 17.63 -0.10
N ASN A 7 0.97 18.66 -0.71
CA ASN A 7 1.29 19.92 -0.03
C ASN A 7 0.65 21.15 -0.72
N ASP A 8 -0.22 20.98 -1.73
CA ASP A 8 -0.93 22.09 -2.39
C ASP A 8 -2.24 22.39 -1.63
N PRO A 9 -2.51 23.63 -1.18
CA PRO A 9 -3.73 23.99 -0.45
C PRO A 9 -5.04 23.87 -1.27
N ARG A 10 -4.98 23.50 -2.55
CA ARG A 10 -6.14 23.10 -3.39
C ARG A 10 -6.32 21.58 -3.43
N ASP A 11 -5.78 20.87 -2.44
CA ASP A 11 -5.39 19.46 -2.49
C ASP A 11 -6.54 18.50 -2.84
N LEU A 12 -6.54 18.02 -4.10
CA LEU A 12 -7.35 16.86 -4.50
C LEU A 12 -6.87 15.54 -3.86
N PHE A 13 -5.73 15.57 -3.15
CA PHE A 13 -5.09 14.42 -2.51
C PHE A 13 -4.85 14.63 -1.00
N ALA A 14 -5.59 15.54 -0.35
CA ALA A 14 -5.58 15.64 1.09
C ALA A 14 -6.11 14.32 1.71
N ILE A 15 -5.25 13.65 2.48
CA ILE A 15 -5.60 12.42 3.18
C ILE A 15 -6.65 12.76 4.24
N PRO A 16 -7.86 12.19 4.21
CA PRO A 16 -8.86 12.42 5.25
C PRO A 16 -8.32 11.99 6.62
N ALA A 17 -8.70 12.71 7.67
CA ALA A 17 -8.26 12.41 9.02
C ALA A 17 -8.55 10.95 9.41
N GLY A 18 -7.54 10.24 9.88
CA GLY A 18 -7.63 8.82 10.26
C GLY A 18 -7.69 7.83 9.09
N LYS A 19 -7.46 8.28 7.85
CA LYS A 19 -7.41 7.41 6.66
C LYS A 19 -6.01 7.38 6.05
N PHE A 20 -5.82 6.43 5.13
CA PHE A 20 -4.64 6.28 4.31
C PHE A 20 -5.07 6.01 2.87
N TYR A 21 -4.27 6.42 1.91
CA TYR A 21 -4.41 5.96 0.53
C TYR A 21 -3.77 4.59 0.36
N LEU A 22 -4.41 3.73 -0.42
CA LEU A 22 -3.82 2.46 -0.83
C LEU A 22 -2.96 2.69 -2.07
N GLY A 23 -1.66 2.44 -1.96
CA GLY A 23 -0.72 2.52 -3.06
C GLY A 23 -0.33 1.14 -3.56
N ASP A 24 -0.01 1.04 -4.86
CA ASP A 24 0.56 -0.17 -5.45
C ASP A 24 2.10 -0.19 -5.31
N VAL A 25 2.75 -1.32 -5.60
CA VAL A 25 4.20 -1.55 -5.48
C VAL A 25 5.07 -0.53 -6.22
N GLY A 26 4.52 0.10 -7.26
CA GLY A 26 5.14 1.18 -8.04
C GLY A 26 5.25 2.52 -7.30
N PHE A 27 4.53 2.71 -6.19
CA PHE A 27 4.57 3.93 -5.41
C PHE A 27 5.71 3.92 -4.39
N ALA A 28 6.21 5.12 -4.08
CA ALA A 28 7.10 5.30 -2.95
C ALA A 28 6.30 5.16 -1.65
N ASN A 29 6.87 4.48 -0.66
CA ASN A 29 6.32 4.48 0.69
C ASN A 29 6.50 5.89 1.29
N VAL A 30 5.42 6.66 1.32
CA VAL A 30 5.38 8.04 1.82
C VAL A 30 4.26 8.15 2.86
N LEU A 31 4.39 9.12 3.76
CA LEU A 31 3.41 9.35 4.82
C LEU A 31 2.00 9.46 4.22
N GLY A 32 1.05 8.71 4.79
CA GLY A 32 -0.34 8.70 4.34
C GLY A 32 -0.67 7.68 3.26
N PHE A 33 0.30 6.91 2.79
CA PHE A 33 0.09 5.80 1.87
C PHE A 33 0.44 4.48 2.53
N LEU A 34 -0.42 3.49 2.37
CA LEU A 34 -0.14 2.09 2.67
C LEU A 34 0.30 1.43 1.37
N VAL A 35 1.54 0.94 1.31
CA VAL A 35 2.14 0.33 0.13
C VAL A 35 2.60 -1.09 0.48
N PRO A 36 2.42 -2.07 -0.43
CA PRO A 36 3.01 -3.40 -0.35
C PRO A 36 4.46 -3.42 0.14
N TYR A 37 4.81 -4.35 1.02
CA TYR A 37 6.21 -4.70 1.24
C TYR A 37 6.80 -5.31 -0.03
N ARG A 38 7.82 -4.65 -0.57
CA ARG A 38 8.55 -5.11 -1.76
C ARG A 38 9.32 -6.41 -1.47
N GLY A 39 9.34 -7.30 -2.45
CA GLY A 39 10.05 -8.59 -2.34
C GLY A 39 9.43 -9.57 -1.35
N VAL A 40 8.23 -9.27 -0.84
CA VAL A 40 7.46 -10.16 0.02
C VAL A 40 6.34 -10.79 -0.81
N ARG A 41 6.19 -12.10 -0.66
CA ARG A 41 5.27 -12.97 -1.43
C ARG A 41 3.81 -12.64 -1.14
N TYR A 42 2.96 -12.56 -2.17
CA TYR A 42 1.48 -12.63 -2.08
C TYR A 42 0.72 -12.33 -3.39
N HIS A 43 1.36 -11.74 -4.40
CA HIS A 43 0.67 -11.35 -5.66
C HIS A 43 0.64 -12.44 -6.73
N LEU A 44 1.50 -13.46 -6.61
CA LEU A 44 1.70 -14.43 -7.66
C LEU A 44 0.77 -15.63 -7.44
N LYS A 45 0.09 -16.09 -8.50
CA LYS A 45 -0.76 -17.29 -8.48
C LYS A 45 -0.08 -18.53 -7.88
N GLU A 46 1.25 -18.60 -7.93
CA GLU A 46 2.07 -19.63 -7.28
C GLU A 46 2.05 -19.61 -5.74
N HIS A 47 1.41 -18.61 -5.14
CA HIS A 47 1.22 -18.49 -3.70
C HIS A 47 -0.25 -18.59 -3.28
N ASP A 48 -1.15 -18.84 -4.23
CA ASP A 48 -2.56 -19.02 -3.94
C ASP A 48 -2.79 -20.25 -3.03
N GLY A 49 -3.65 -20.09 -2.03
CA GLY A 49 -3.90 -21.12 -1.00
C GLY A 49 -2.80 -21.32 0.05
N ARG A 50 -1.72 -20.52 0.05
CA ARG A 50 -0.69 -20.58 1.11
C ARG A 50 -0.98 -19.57 2.22
N THR A 51 -0.97 -20.02 3.46
CA THR A 51 -1.13 -19.14 4.63
C THR A 51 0.09 -18.24 4.81
N PRO A 52 -0.09 -16.93 5.06
CA PRO A 52 1.00 -16.03 5.43
C PRO A 52 1.80 -16.56 6.63
N THR A 53 3.13 -16.50 6.53
CA THR A 53 4.04 -17.03 7.57
C THR A 53 4.62 -15.97 8.47
N ASN A 54 4.49 -14.69 8.08
CA ASN A 54 4.99 -13.56 8.84
C ASN A 54 4.10 -12.33 8.67
N GLU A 55 4.30 -11.34 9.52
CA GLU A 55 3.50 -10.11 9.56
C GLU A 55 3.52 -9.33 8.24
N LYS A 56 4.64 -9.35 7.51
CA LYS A 56 4.75 -8.66 6.21
C LYS A 56 3.92 -9.37 5.15
N GLU A 57 3.98 -10.70 5.11
CA GLU A 57 3.13 -11.52 4.22
C GLU A 57 1.66 -11.36 4.57
N LEU A 58 1.31 -11.27 5.85
CA LEU A 58 -0.07 -11.08 6.29
C LEU A 58 -0.61 -9.70 5.90
N PHE A 59 0.16 -8.65 6.17
CA PHE A 59 -0.17 -7.28 5.74
C PHE A 59 -0.41 -7.23 4.24
N ASN A 60 0.54 -7.77 3.49
CA ASN A 60 0.49 -7.86 2.05
C ASN A 60 -0.75 -8.64 1.56
N TYR A 61 -1.00 -9.83 2.09
CA TYR A 61 -2.18 -10.63 1.75
C TYR A 61 -3.50 -9.85 1.91
N HIS A 62 -3.66 -9.14 3.04
CA HIS A 62 -4.81 -8.27 3.24
C HIS A 62 -4.80 -7.08 2.28
N HIS A 63 -3.65 -6.46 2.01
CA HIS A 63 -3.51 -5.37 1.06
C HIS A 63 -4.00 -5.75 -0.35
N SER A 64 -3.72 -6.97 -0.82
CA SER A 64 -4.22 -7.46 -2.11
C SER A 64 -5.69 -7.88 -2.12
N SER A 65 -6.32 -8.02 -0.94
CA SER A 65 -7.72 -8.44 -0.82
C SER A 65 -8.69 -7.26 -0.69
N LEU A 66 -8.20 -6.02 -0.81
CA LEU A 66 -8.97 -4.78 -0.66
C LEU A 66 -9.50 -4.22 -1.98
#